data_AF-A0A1A8BT87-F1
#
_entry.id   AF-A0A1A8BT87-F1
#
_cell.length_a   1.000
_cell.length_b   1.000
_cell.length_c   1.000
_cell.angle_alpha   90.00
_cell.angle_beta   90.00
_cell.angle_gamma   90.00
#
_symmetry.space_group_name_H-M   'P 1'
#
loop_
_entity.id
_entity.type
_entity.pdbx_description
1 polymer ?
#
loop_
_entity_poly.entity_id
_entity_poly.type
_entity_poly.pdbx_seq_one_letter_code
_entity_poly.pdbx_strand_id
1 'polypeptide(L)' 'GLQQTNSEKILLSWVRQNTRRYPEVNVVNFSGSWNDGLAFNALIHSHRPELFDWSSVQKKTSAIDRLEHAFS' A
#
# COMPACT_ATOMS: atom_id res chain seq x y z
N GLY A 1 4.15 19.12 13.15
CA GLY A 1 3.58 17.88 12.59
C GLY A 1 3.40 16.89 13.72
N LEU A 2 2.33 16.09 13.71
CA LEU A 2 2.09 15.08 14.73
C LEU A 2 3.28 14.10 14.77
N GLN A 3 3.84 13.89 15.96
CA GLN A 3 4.97 12.99 16.16
C GLN A 3 4.47 11.55 16.17
N GLN A 4 5.02 10.71 15.29
CA GLN A 4 4.71 9.29 15.26
C GLN A 4 5.26 8.60 16.53
N THR A 5 4.42 7.77 17.12
CA THR A 5 4.76 6.83 18.20
C THR A 5 5.79 5.79 17.72
N ASN A 6 6.43 5.11 18.67
CA ASN A 6 7.35 4.02 18.32
C ASN A 6 6.64 2.87 17.60
N SER A 7 5.40 2.54 17.99
CA SER A 7 4.58 1.52 17.34
C SER A 7 4.28 1.88 15.89
N GLU A 8 3.92 3.13 15.63
CA GLU A 8 3.69 3.62 14.26
C GLU A 8 4.96 3.52 13.41
N LYS A 9 6.12 3.88 13.94
CA LYS A 9 7.40 3.77 13.21
C LYS A 9 7.74 2.32 12.88
N ILE A 10 7.54 1.39 13.82
CA ILE A 10 7.76 -0.04 13.62
C ILE A 10 6.83 -0.55 12.51
N LEU A 11 5.55 -0.21 12.56
CA LEU A 11 4.59 -0.64 11.56
C LEU A 11 4.89 -0.03 10.18
N LEU A 12 5.25 1.26 10.10
CA LEU A 12 5.68 1.89 8.84
C LEU A 12 6.92 1.20 8.26
N SER A 13 7.89 0.83 9.11
CA SER A 13 9.06 0.08 8.67
C SER A 13 8.67 -1.27 8.09
N TRP A 14 7.76 -1.99 8.76
CA TRP A 14 7.24 -3.27 8.25
C TRP A 14 6.50 -3.09 6.92
N VAL A 15 5.64 -2.08 6.78
CA VAL A 15 4.93 -1.81 5.52
C VAL A 15 5.92 -1.56 4.40
N ARG A 16 6.91 -0.69 4.61
CA ARG A 16 7.93 -0.35 3.60
C ARG A 16 8.78 -1.54 3.19
N GLN A 17 9.05 -2.47 4.11
CA GLN A 17 9.77 -3.71 3.79
C GLN A 17 8.96 -4.61 2.88
N ASN A 18 7.67 -4.78 3.17
CA ASN A 18 6.77 -5.61 2.36
C ASN A 18 6.46 -4.99 1.00
N THR A 19 6.41 -3.65 0.92
CA THR A 19 6.13 -2.95 -0.34
C THR A 19 7.39 -2.56 -1.12
N ARG A 20 8.59 -2.99 -0.71
CA ARG A 20 9.87 -2.60 -1.34
C ARG A 20 9.97 -2.95 -2.84
N ARG A 21 9.21 -3.95 -3.30
CA ARG A 21 9.21 -4.41 -4.70
C ARG A 21 8.25 -3.62 -5.61
N TYR A 22 7.51 -2.65 -5.07
CA TYR A 22 6.53 -1.84 -5.82
C TYR A 22 7.03 -0.38 -5.89
N PRO A 23 7.70 0.03 -6.97
CA PRO A 23 8.37 1.33 -7.03
C PRO A 23 7.44 2.55 -6.87
N GLU A 24 6.18 2.38 -7.24
CA GLU A 24 5.14 3.41 -7.16
C GLU A 24 4.59 3.59 -5.74
N VAL A 25 4.95 2.70 -4.80
CA VAL A 25 4.42 2.69 -3.44
C VAL A 25 5.44 3.28 -2.46
N ASN A 26 5.09 4.42 -1.87
CA ASN A 26 5.90 5.04 -0.83
C ASN A 26 5.06 5.40 0.41
N VAL A 27 5.18 4.56 1.45
CA VAL A 27 4.43 4.72 2.69
C VAL A 27 5.28 5.45 3.74
N VAL A 28 4.88 6.66 4.10
CA VAL A 28 5.57 7.52 5.10
C VAL A 28 4.68 7.93 6.27
N ASN A 29 3.37 7.72 6.16
CA ASN A 29 2.38 8.00 7.20
C ASN A 29 1.19 7.03 7.10
N PHE A 30 0.24 7.13 8.03
CA PHE A 30 -1.02 6.36 8.05
C PHE A 30 -2.23 7.15 7.53
N SER A 31 -1.99 8.18 6.72
CA SER A 31 -3.04 8.99 6.10
C SER A 31 -2.80 9.07 4.59
N GLY A 32 -2.23 10.17 4.11
CA GLY A 32 -2.07 10.46 2.68
C GLY A 32 -1.36 9.38 1.86
N SER A 33 -0.43 8.63 2.46
CA SER A 33 0.29 7.53 1.79
C SER A 33 -0.59 6.35 1.34
N TRP A 34 -1.86 6.30 1.78
CA TRP A 34 -2.78 5.21 1.51
C TRP A 34 -3.94 5.62 0.60
N ASN A 35 -4.12 6.92 0.40
CA ASN A 35 -5.30 7.49 -0.26
C ASN A 35 -5.42 7.10 -1.74
N ASP A 36 -4.32 6.78 -2.40
CA ASP A 36 -4.32 6.37 -3.81
C ASP A 36 -4.60 4.86 -4.02
N GLY A 37 -4.76 4.11 -2.92
CA GLY A 37 -5.04 2.67 -2.91
C GLY A 37 -3.86 1.76 -3.25
N LEU A 38 -2.70 2.27 -3.68
CA LEU A 38 -1.58 1.41 -4.09
C LEU A 38 -0.95 0.69 -2.89
N ALA A 39 -0.83 1.36 -1.75
CA ALA A 39 -0.24 0.78 -0.55
C ALA A 39 -0.99 -0.47 -0.04
N PHE A 40 -2.33 -0.45 -0.07
CA PHE A 40 -3.15 -1.59 0.32
C PHE A 40 -2.97 -2.77 -0.64
N ASN A 41 -3.09 -2.54 -1.94
CA ASN A 41 -2.90 -3.58 -2.95
C ASN A 41 -1.49 -4.19 -2.89
N ALA A 42 -0.46 -3.37 -2.69
CA ALA A 42 0.93 -3.86 -2.61
C ALA A 42 1.15 -4.75 -1.38
N LEU A 43 0.53 -4.43 -0.24
CA LEU A 43 0.58 -5.28 0.94
C LEU A 43 -0.11 -6.63 0.68
N ILE A 44 -1.31 -6.63 0.09
CA ILE A 44 -2.03 -7.87 -0.22
C ILE A 44 -1.18 -8.73 -1.18
N HIS A 45 -0.72 -8.15 -2.30
CA HIS A 45 0.09 -8.85 -3.29
C HIS A 45 1.44 -9.33 -2.75
N SER A 46 2.05 -8.59 -1.80
CA SER A 46 3.32 -9.04 -1.19
C SER A 46 3.18 -10.32 -0.37
N HIS A 47 2.01 -10.53 0.25
CA HIS A 47 1.72 -11.72 1.05
C HIS A 47 1.07 -12.84 0.23
N ARG A 48 0.32 -12.48 -0.82
CA ARG A 48 -0.51 -13.36 -1.64
C ARG A 48 -0.41 -12.98 -3.13
N PRO A 49 0.76 -13.14 -3.76
CA PRO A 49 0.97 -12.74 -5.16
C PRO A 49 0.09 -13.51 -6.16
N GLU A 50 -0.53 -14.62 -5.74
CA GLU A 50 -1.43 -15.43 -6.55
C GLU A 50 -2.83 -14.85 -6.73
N LEU A 51 -3.25 -13.88 -5.91
CA LEU A 51 -4.63 -13.35 -5.93
C LEU A 51 -4.93 -12.49 -7.16
N PHE A 52 -3.93 -11.75 -7.64
CA PHE A 52 -4.07 -10.89 -8.81
C PHE A 52 -2.69 -10.55 -9.37
N ASP A 53 -2.63 -10.16 -10.65
CA ASP A 53 -1.41 -9.59 -11.23
C ASP A 53 -1.29 -8.10 -10.85
N TRP A 54 -0.14 -7.70 -10.31
CA TRP A 54 0.15 -6.30 -10.00
C TRP A 54 -0.06 -5.36 -11.20
N SER A 55 0.20 -5.82 -12.43
CA SER A 55 0.01 -5.00 -13.64
C SER A 55 -1.45 -4.56 -13.80
N SER A 56 -2.40 -5.35 -13.29
CA SER A 56 -3.84 -5.02 -13.31
C SER A 56 -4.21 -3.89 -12.35
N VAL A 57 -3.44 -3.69 -11.27
CA VAL A 57 -3.61 -2.59 -10.32
C VAL A 57 -2.96 -1.33 -10.89
N GLN A 58 -1.78 -1.44 -11.50
CA GLN A 58 -1.09 -0.30 -12.15
C GLN A 58 -1.93 0.36 -13.24
N LYS A 59 -2.71 -0.44 -13.99
CA LYS A 59 -3.62 0.05 -15.04
C LYS A 59 -4.84 0.80 -14.50
N LYS A 60 -5.20 0.63 -13.22
CA LYS A 60 -6.30 1.38 -12.61
C LYS A 60 -5.83 2.81 -12.40
N THR A 61 -6.55 3.80 -12.94
CA THR A 61 -6.22 5.22 -12.83
C THR A 61 -6.94 5.92 -11.68
N SER A 62 -8.07 5.36 -11.23
CA SER A 62 -8.87 5.86 -10.12
C SER A 62 -8.37 5.32 -8.79
N ALA A 63 -8.20 6.21 -7.80
CA ALA A 63 -7.92 5.82 -6.42
C ALA A 63 -9.06 4.99 -5.82
N ILE A 64 -10.32 5.33 -6.15
CA ILE A 64 -11.49 4.60 -5.66
C ILE A 64 -11.45 3.16 -6.16
N ASP A 65 -11.18 2.93 -7.44
CA ASP A 65 -11.15 1.57 -8.02
C ASP A 65 -10.06 0.71 -7.38
N ARG A 66 -8.91 1.31 -7.04
CA ARG A 66 -7.82 0.61 -6.33
C ARG A 66 -8.21 0.29 -4.90
N LEU A 67 -8.90 1.20 -4.20
CA LEU A 67 -9.37 0.99 -2.84
C LEU A 67 -10.45 -0.09 -2.79
N GLU A 68 -11.47 0.00 -3.65
CA GLU A 68 -12.52 -1.01 -3.78
C GLU A 68 -11.93 -2.39 -4.04
N HIS A 69 -11.01 -2.51 -5.00
CA HIS A 69 -10.32 -3.77 -5.29
C HIS A 69 -9.55 -4.35 -4.10
N ALA A 70 -9.00 -3.52 -3.21
CA ALA A 70 -8.25 -4.00 -2.05
C ALA A 70 -9.15 -4.46 -0.90
N PHE A 71 -10.40 -3.98 -0.82
CA PHE A 71 -11.31 -4.23 0.30
C PHE A 71 -12.50 -5.14 -0.02
N SER A 72 -12.72 -5.46 -1.30
CA SER A 72 -13.69 -6.48 -1.75
C SER A 72 -13.14 -7.90 -1.63
#